data_AF-A0A1C6HJ98-F1
#
_entry.id   AF-A0A1C6HJ98-F1
#
_cell.length_a   1.000
_cell.length_b   1.000
_cell.length_c   1.000
_cell.angle_alpha   90.00
_cell.angle_beta   90.00
_cell.angle_gamma   90.00
#
_symmetry.space_group_name_H-M   'P 1'
#
loop_
_entity.id
_entity.type
_entity.pdbx_description
1 polymer ?
#
loop_
_entity_poly.entity_id
_entity_poly.type
_entity_poly.pdbx_seq_one_letter_code
_entity_poly.pdbx_strand_id
1 'polypeptide(L)'
;MAEKDLKRLGRAELIDIIIELQKENTVLTNKNKKLTQMLNEKNIILNNAGSIAEASLKLNKVFETAQAAADQYVESVKSMAREEIREYMKRKIDG
;
A
#
# COMPACT_ATOMS: atom_id res chain seq x y z
N MET A 1 -2.47 -45.53 10.53
CA MET A 1 -3.19 -46.81 10.54
C MET A 1 -2.91 -47.50 9.22
N ALA A 2 -2.32 -48.69 9.27
CA ALA A 2 -1.73 -49.31 8.12
C ALA A 2 -2.83 -49.92 7.24
N GLU A 3 -2.62 -49.90 5.92
CA GLU A 3 -3.50 -50.46 4.88
C GLU A 3 -3.97 -51.91 5.15
N LYS A 4 -3.21 -52.64 5.99
CA LYS A 4 -3.53 -53.99 6.49
C LYS A 4 -4.71 -54.05 7.46
N ASP A 5 -5.00 -52.97 8.18
CA ASP A 5 -6.09 -52.91 9.16
C ASP A 5 -7.45 -52.68 8.47
N LEU A 6 -7.46 -51.94 7.36
CA LEU A 6 -8.66 -51.68 6.55
C LEU A 6 -9.22 -52.95 5.89
N LYS A 7 -8.35 -53.88 5.46
CA LYS A 7 -8.77 -55.15 4.82
C LYS A 7 -9.46 -56.12 5.79
N ARG A 8 -9.35 -55.91 7.10
CA ARG A 8 -9.98 -56.72 8.14
C ARG A 8 -11.30 -56.15 8.65
N LEU A 9 -11.60 -54.90 8.32
CA LEU A 9 -12.84 -54.23 8.71
C LEU A 9 -14.02 -54.72 7.86
N GLY A 10 -15.20 -54.79 8.49
CA GLY A 10 -16.44 -55.09 7.80
C GLY A 10 -16.86 -53.96 6.86
N ARG A 11 -17.69 -54.27 5.87
CA ARG A 11 -18.20 -53.28 4.88
C ARG A 11 -18.86 -52.06 5.55
N ALA A 12 -19.55 -52.25 6.67
CA ALA A 12 -20.20 -51.16 7.41
C ALA A 12 -19.18 -50.20 8.04
N GLU A 13 -18.16 -50.73 8.72
CA GLU A 13 -17.11 -49.93 9.37
C GLU A 13 -16.30 -49.13 8.34
N LEU A 14 -16.05 -49.70 7.16
CA LEU A 14 -15.40 -48.99 6.05
C LEU A 14 -16.26 -47.82 5.54
N ILE A 15 -17.57 -47.99 5.46
CA ILE A 15 -18.50 -46.92 5.06
C ILE A 15 -18.48 -45.79 6.09
N ASP A 16 -18.52 -46.12 7.39
CA ASP A 16 -18.48 -45.12 8.46
C ASP A 16 -17.18 -44.30 8.43
N ILE A 17 -16.04 -44.96 8.21
CA ILE A 17 -14.74 -44.27 8.05
C ILE A 17 -14.76 -43.35 6.83
N ILE A 18 -15.30 -43.79 5.69
CA ILE A 18 -15.38 -42.97 4.47
C ILE A 18 -16.25 -41.73 4.72
N ILE A 19 -17.38 -41.88 5.41
CA ILE A 19 -18.27 -40.77 5.75
C ILE A 19 -17.54 -39.76 6.64
N GLU A 20 -16.80 -40.21 7.64
CA GLU A 20 -16.08 -39.32 8.55
C GLU A 20 -14.95 -38.58 7.84
N LEU A 21 -14.18 -39.29 6.98
CA LEU A 21 -13.16 -38.68 6.13
C LEU A 21 -13.75 -37.64 5.17
N GLN A 22 -14.94 -37.88 4.61
CA GLN A 22 -15.62 -36.90 3.76
C GLN A 22 -16.03 -35.64 4.53
N LYS A 23 -16.52 -35.78 5.77
CA LYS A 23 -16.84 -34.64 6.63
C LYS A 23 -15.59 -33.84 6.95
N GLU A 24 -14.51 -34.50 7.40
CA GLU A 24 -13.24 -33.84 7.68
C GLU A 24 -12.68 -33.13 6.46
N ASN A 25 -12.69 -33.77 5.30
CA ASN A 25 -12.22 -33.18 4.06
C ASN A 25 -13.04 -31.92 3.69
N THR A 26 -14.36 -31.96 3.88
CA THR A 26 -15.24 -30.80 3.67
C THR A 26 -14.87 -29.65 4.63
N VAL A 27 -14.66 -29.94 5.91
CA VAL A 27 -14.25 -28.95 6.92
C VAL A 27 -12.89 -28.33 6.57
N LEU A 28 -11.90 -29.17 6.25
CA LEU A 28 -10.56 -28.73 5.88
C LEU A 28 -10.57 -27.89 4.61
N THR A 29 -11.34 -28.29 3.60
CA THR A 29 -11.49 -27.53 2.36
C THR A 29 -12.10 -26.15 2.62
N ASN A 30 -13.14 -26.07 3.45
CA ASN A 30 -13.75 -24.80 3.82
C ASN A 30 -12.80 -23.91 4.63
N LYS A 31 -12.05 -24.48 5.57
CA LYS A 31 -11.04 -23.76 6.34
C LYS A 31 -9.94 -23.23 5.44
N ASN A 32 -9.48 -24.02 4.48
CA ASN A 32 -8.44 -23.62 3.54
C ASN A 32 -8.93 -22.48 2.63
N LYS A 33 -10.15 -22.57 2.09
CA LYS A 33 -10.77 -21.47 1.33
C LYS A 33 -10.83 -20.18 2.13
N LYS A 34 -11.29 -20.25 3.39
CA LYS A 34 -11.37 -19.08 4.28
C LYS A 34 -10.00 -18.47 4.56
N LEU A 35 -9.00 -19.29 4.88
CA LEU A 35 -7.63 -18.83 5.13
C LEU A 35 -7.01 -18.20 3.87
N THR A 36 -7.23 -18.80 2.71
CA THR A 36 -6.76 -18.27 1.42
C THR A 36 -7.39 -16.90 1.15
N GLN A 37 -8.69 -16.74 1.40
CA GLN A 37 -9.36 -15.45 1.24
C GLN A 37 -8.78 -14.38 2.18
N MET A 38 -8.63 -14.70 3.47
CA MET A 38 -8.04 -13.77 4.45
C MET A 38 -6.61 -13.37 4.09
N LEU A 39 -5.82 -14.31 3.55
CA LEU A 39 -4.46 -14.02 3.10
C LEU A 39 -4.47 -13.07 1.89
N ASN A 40 -5.36 -13.31 0.92
CA ASN A 40 -5.50 -12.46 -0.24
C ASN A 40 -5.95 -11.04 0.13
N GLU A 41 -6.92 -10.91 1.04
CA GLU A 41 -7.36 -9.62 1.58
C GLU A 41 -6.19 -8.87 2.26
N LYS A 42 -5.39 -9.56 3.08
CA LYS A 42 -4.20 -8.95 3.70
C LYS A 42 -3.15 -8.52 2.67
N ASN A 43 -2.90 -9.33 1.64
CA ASN A 43 -1.97 -8.99 0.58
C ASN A 43 -2.41 -7.74 -0.20
N ILE A 44 -3.71 -7.61 -0.48
CA ILE A 44 -4.28 -6.42 -1.12
C ILE A 44 -4.07 -5.18 -0.24
N ILE A 45 -4.36 -5.28 1.06
CA ILE A 45 -4.18 -4.16 2.01
C ILE A 45 -2.71 -3.72 2.06
N LEU A 46 -1.76 -4.66 2.14
CA LEU A 46 -0.34 -4.35 2.20
C LEU A 46 0.17 -3.71 0.89
N ASN A 47 -0.25 -4.21 -0.27
CA ASN A 47 0.11 -3.63 -1.56
C ASN A 47 -0.45 -2.19 -1.69
N ASN A 48 -1.69 -1.98 -1.27
CA ASN A 48 -2.30 -0.65 -1.29
C ASN A 48 -1.58 0.31 -0.33
N ALA A 49 -1.18 -0.15 0.86
CA ALA A 49 -0.41 0.67 1.79
C ALA A 49 0.96 1.09 1.23
N GLY A 50 1.66 0.19 0.52
CA GLY A 50 2.89 0.52 -0.21
C GLY A 50 2.66 1.56 -1.30
N SER A 51 1.60 1.40 -2.09
CA SER A 51 1.20 2.37 -3.13
C SER A 51 0.86 3.75 -2.57
N ILE A 52 0.17 3.81 -1.42
CA ILE A 52 -0.16 5.06 -0.73
C ILE A 52 1.08 5.74 -0.15
N ALA A 53 1.99 4.97 0.47
CA ALA A 53 3.24 5.51 0.99
C ALA A 53 4.10 6.08 -0.15
N GLU A 54 4.21 5.36 -1.26
CA GLU A 54 4.93 5.82 -2.46
C GLU A 54 4.28 7.07 -3.09
N ALA A 55 2.96 7.09 -3.19
CA ALA A 55 2.22 8.26 -3.68
C ALA A 55 2.42 9.48 -2.77
N SER A 56 2.40 9.28 -1.45
CA SER A 56 2.63 10.33 -0.46
C SER A 56 4.04 10.93 -0.57
N LEU A 57 5.06 10.08 -0.77
CA LEU A 57 6.44 10.53 -1.01
C LEU A 57 6.56 11.34 -2.31
N LYS A 58 5.91 10.89 -3.39
CA LYS A 58 5.89 11.63 -4.67
C LYS A 58 5.21 12.98 -4.53
N LEU A 59 4.08 13.06 -3.82
CA LEU A 59 3.36 14.31 -3.58
C LEU A 59 4.21 15.29 -2.76
N ASN A 60 4.88 14.84 -1.70
CA ASN A 60 5.77 15.70 -0.92
C ASN A 60 6.86 16.34 -1.79
N LYS A 61 7.47 15.58 -2.70
CA LYS A 61 8.47 16.11 -3.63
C LYS A 61 7.91 17.15 -4.60
N VAL A 62 6.67 16.99 -5.06
CA VAL A 62 5.97 18.00 -5.88
C VAL A 62 5.72 19.27 -5.08
N PHE A 63 5.28 19.15 -3.83
CA PHE A 63 5.05 20.31 -2.96
C PHE A 63 6.34 21.06 -2.62
N GLU A 64 7.44 20.36 -2.34
CA GLU A 64 8.76 20.98 -2.14
C GLU A 64 9.21 21.76 -3.38
N THR A 65 9.05 21.17 -4.56
CA THR A 65 9.41 21.82 -5.83
C THR A 65 8.54 23.05 -6.10
N ALA A 66 7.23 22.96 -5.83
CA ALA A 66 6.32 24.08 -5.98
C ALA A 66 6.64 25.22 -5.00
N GLN A 67 7.00 24.91 -3.75
CA GLN A 67 7.40 25.90 -2.76
C GLN A 67 8.69 26.60 -3.17
N ALA A 68 9.70 25.85 -3.63
CA ALA A 68 10.95 26.43 -4.12
C ALA A 68 10.73 27.40 -5.29
N ALA A 69 9.82 27.06 -6.22
CA ALA A 69 9.45 27.93 -7.32
C ALA A 69 8.73 29.21 -6.84
N ALA A 70 7.83 29.09 -5.86
CA ALA A 70 7.15 30.23 -5.26
C ALA A 70 8.13 31.16 -4.53
N ASP A 71 9.05 30.61 -3.75
CA ASP A 71 10.09 31.36 -3.04
C ASP A 71 10.99 32.12 -4.03
N GLN A 72 11.39 31.46 -5.13
CA GLN A 72 12.17 32.07 -6.20
C GLN A 72 11.43 33.25 -6.85
N TYR A 73 10.13 33.11 -7.09
CA TYR A 73 9.31 34.19 -7.63
C TYR A 73 9.23 35.38 -6.65
N VAL A 74 8.95 35.12 -5.38
CA VAL A 74 8.89 36.17 -4.34
C VAL A 74 10.22 36.91 -4.23
N GLU A 75 11.35 36.21 -4.28
CA GLU A 75 12.66 36.84 -4.22
C GLU A 75 12.95 37.68 -5.47
N SER A 76 12.55 37.21 -6.64
CA SER A 76 12.66 37.99 -7.88
C SER A 76 11.90 39.32 -7.79
N VAL A 77 10.65 39.30 -7.34
CA VAL A 77 9.82 40.50 -7.16
C VAL A 77 10.46 41.46 -6.15
N LYS A 78 10.93 40.93 -5.00
CA LYS A 78 11.64 41.75 -4.00
C LYS A 78 12.91 42.37 -4.57
N SER A 79 13.65 41.64 -5.40
CA SER A 79 14.87 42.16 -6.04
C SER A 79 14.58 43.31 -6.99
N MET A 80 13.55 43.17 -7.83
CA MET A 80 13.11 44.24 -8.73
C MET A 80 12.73 45.50 -7.96
N ALA A 81 11.95 45.37 -6.89
CA ALA A 81 11.57 46.50 -6.04
C ALA A 81 12.80 47.19 -5.39
N ARG A 82 13.77 46.42 -4.91
CA ARG A 82 15.03 46.97 -4.34
C ARG A 82 15.87 47.70 -5.38
N GLU A 83 15.80 47.28 -6.64
CA GLU A 83 16.51 47.90 -7.75
C GLU A 83 15.84 49.21 -8.17
N GLU A 84 14.51 49.23 -8.30
CA GLU A 84 13.73 50.45 -8.56
C GLU A 84 13.97 51.52 -7.47
N ILE A 85 13.97 51.12 -6.19
CA ILE A 85 14.26 52.04 -5.08
C ILE A 85 15.69 52.59 -5.20
N ARG A 86 16.67 51.75 -5.53
CA ARG A 86 18.06 52.18 -5.74
C ARG A 86 18.18 53.17 -6.89
N GLU A 87 17.53 52.91 -8.01
CA GLU A 87 17.53 53.84 -9.15
C GLU A 87 16.89 55.17 -8.80
N TYR A 88 15.75 55.16 -8.11
CA TYR A 88 15.07 56.38 -7.67
C TYR A 88 15.97 57.23 -6.78
N MET A 89 16.62 56.62 -5.79
CA MET A 89 17.53 57.32 -4.88
C MET A 89 18.74 57.89 -5.61
N LYS A 90 19.30 57.15 -6.58
CA LYS A 90 20.42 57.62 -7.40
C LYS A 90 20.03 58.85 -8.23
N ARG A 91 18.88 58.82 -8.91
CA ARG A 91 18.37 59.96 -9.69
C ARG A 91 18.12 61.21 -8.85
N LYS A 92 17.75 61.05 -7.58
CA LYS A 92 17.51 62.16 -6.64
C LYS A 92 18.80 62.77 -6.07
N ILE A 93 19.90 62.01 -6.04
CA ILE A 93 21.20 62.50 -5.58
C ILE A 93 21.97 63.18 -6.72
N ASP A 94 21.81 62.67 -7.95
CA ASP A 94 22.54 63.16 -9.14
C ASP A 94 21.85 64.34 -9.87
N GLY A 95 20.66 64.78 -9.43
CA GLY A 95 19.90 65.90 -10.01
C GLY A 95 19.62 67.00 -9.00
#